data_AF-A0A9P0NG81-F1
#
_entry.id   AF-A0A9P0NG81-F1
#
_cell.length_a   1.000
_cell.length_b   1.000
_cell.length_c   1.000
_cell.angle_alpha   90.00
_cell.angle_beta   90.00
_cell.angle_gamma   90.00
#
_symmetry.space_group_name_H-M   'P 1'
#
loop_
_entity.id
_entity.type
_entity.pdbx_description
1 polymer ?
#
loop_
_entity_poly.entity_id
_entity_poly.type
_entity_poly.pdbx_seq_one_letter_code
_entity_poly.pdbx_strand_id
1 'polypeptide(L)'
;MPSLIENKIVTRREILDMMNEKEKLEQQLKSLLELLESHRVSMEEPLVDPQLFPRNDVDVYEIRLLRVRIIYIRNDLRAIMDRIEKGLNAYFTQNHTPEQHLPNGHGSLKLDE
;
A
#
# COMPACT_ATOMS: atom_id res chain seq x y z
N MET A 1 13.64 0.11 19.84
CA MET A 1 12.62 -0.47 20.73
C MET A 1 11.64 -1.24 19.85
N PRO A 2 11.57 -2.58 19.92
CA PRO A 2 10.56 -3.34 19.20
C PRO A 2 9.23 -3.12 19.93
N SER A 3 8.33 -2.35 19.32
CA SER A 3 6.97 -2.16 19.82
C SER A 3 6.24 -3.50 19.85
N LEU A 4 5.56 -3.76 20.97
CA LEU A 4 4.57 -4.80 21.18
C LEU A 4 3.87 -5.18 19.86
N ILE A 5 3.90 -6.46 19.53
CA ILE A 5 3.05 -7.04 18.50
C ILE A 5 1.63 -6.94 19.05
N GLU A 6 1.00 -5.80 18.78
CA GLU A 6 -0.42 -5.61 19.01
C GLU A 6 -1.10 -6.47 17.95
N ASN A 7 -1.43 -7.71 18.32
CA ASN A 7 -2.29 -8.59 17.54
C ASN A 7 -3.70 -7.98 17.53
N LYS A 8 -3.84 -6.89 16.78
CA LYS A 8 -5.11 -6.28 16.49
C LYS A 8 -5.91 -7.29 15.65
N ILE A 9 -7.08 -7.66 16.14
CA ILE A 9 -8.06 -8.41 15.35
C ILE A 9 -8.47 -7.49 14.21
N VAL A 10 -8.04 -7.84 12.99
CA VAL A 10 -8.36 -7.07 11.79
C VAL A 10 -9.65 -7.63 11.23
N THR A 11 -10.67 -6.79 11.13
CA THR A 11 -11.97 -7.19 10.59
C THR A 11 -12.01 -7.03 9.07
N ARG A 12 -12.89 -7.81 8.41
CA ARG A 12 -13.15 -7.66 6.97
C ARG A 12 -13.50 -6.21 6.59
N ARG A 13 -14.28 -5.52 7.44
CA ARG A 13 -14.69 -4.13 7.21
C ARG A 13 -13.50 -3.19 7.18
N GLU A 14 -12.58 -3.31 8.14
CA GLU A 14 -11.37 -2.48 8.16
C GLU A 14 -10.49 -2.68 6.92
N ILE A 15 -10.39 -3.92 6.40
CA ILE A 15 -9.67 -4.17 5.15
C ILE A 15 -10.35 -3.48 3.96
N LEU A 16 -11.68 -3.55 3.87
CA LEU A 16 -12.44 -2.86 2.82
C LEU A 16 -12.30 -1.33 2.93
N ASP A 17 -12.29 -0.78 4.15
CA ASP A 17 -12.08 0.65 4.38
C ASP A 17 -10.69 1.09 3.91
N MET A 18 -9.64 0.31 4.19
CA MET A 18 -8.29 0.56 3.69
C MET A 18 -8.22 0.47 2.15
N MET A 19 -8.94 -0.46 1.52
CA MET A 19 -9.00 -0.56 0.05
C MET A 19 -9.66 0.68 -0.57
N ASN A 20 -10.74 1.18 0.03
CA ASN A 20 -11.40 2.41 -0.41
C ASN A 20 -10.49 3.64 -0.23
N GLU A 21 -9.76 3.71 0.88
CA GLU A 21 -8.77 4.78 1.09
C GLU A 21 -7.64 4.72 0.06
N LYS A 22 -7.15 3.51 -0.29
CA LYS A 22 -6.19 3.32 -1.39
C LYS A 22 -6.73 3.89 -2.69
N GLU A 23 -7.96 3.56 -3.08
CA GLU A 23 -8.58 4.06 -4.32
C GLU A 23 -8.66 5.59 -4.34
N LYS A 24 -9.01 6.22 -3.20
CA LYS A 24 -9.02 7.69 -3.08
C LYS A 24 -7.64 8.30 -3.26
N LEU A 25 -6.61 7.68 -2.70
CA LEU A 25 -5.23 8.14 -2.85
C LEU A 25 -4.72 7.95 -4.29
N GLU A 26 -5.08 6.85 -4.95
CA GLU A 26 -4.77 6.61 -6.37
C GLU A 26 -5.43 7.64 -7.28
N GLN A 27 -6.70 7.97 -7.01
CA GLN A 27 -7.41 9.00 -7.76
C GLN A 27 -6.78 10.38 -7.56
N GLN A 28 -6.39 10.73 -6.32
CA GLN A 28 -5.66 11.97 -6.05
C GLN A 28 -4.30 12.00 -6.75
N LEU A 29 -3.55 10.89 -6.73
CA LEU A 29 -2.27 10.79 -7.41
C LEU A 29 -2.44 11.02 -8.92
N LYS A 30 -3.44 10.40 -9.53
CA LYS A 30 -3.74 10.56 -10.95
C LYS A 30 -4.01 12.02 -11.30
N SER A 31 -4.89 12.69 -10.56
CA SER A 31 -5.20 14.10 -10.80
C SER A 31 -3.99 15.02 -10.64
N LEU A 32 -3.10 14.74 -9.66
CA LEU A 32 -1.87 15.51 -9.49
C LEU A 32 -0.87 15.29 -10.63
N LEU A 33 -0.78 14.07 -11.15
CA LEU A 33 0.07 13.76 -12.31
C LEU A 33 -0.46 14.43 -13.58
N GLU A 34 -1.77 14.39 -13.83
CA GLU A 34 -2.41 15.10 -14.95
C GLU A 34 -2.16 16.62 -14.87
N LEU A 35 -2.24 17.19 -13.65
CA LEU A 35 -1.91 18.60 -13.44
C LEU A 35 -0.43 18.88 -13.71
N LEU A 36 0.48 18.03 -13.24
CA LEU A 36 1.91 18.17 -13.51
C LEU A 36 2.22 18.09 -15.03
N GLU A 37 1.58 17.16 -15.74
CA GLU A 37 1.69 17.03 -17.20
C GLU A 37 1.19 18.28 -17.93
N SER A 38 0.16 18.96 -17.40
CA SER A 38 -0.33 20.22 -17.98
C SER A 38 0.71 21.34 -17.97
N HIS A 39 1.62 21.33 -16.99
CA HIS A 39 2.77 22.23 -16.93
C HIS A 39 3.94 21.78 -17.83
N ARG A 40 3.82 20.64 -18.51
CA ARG A 40 4.85 20.05 -19.39
C ARG A 40 6.19 19.80 -18.70
N VAL A 41 6.14 19.45 -17.41
CA VAL A 41 7.32 19.19 -16.60
C VAL A 41 7.23 17.81 -15.96
N SER A 42 8.30 17.03 -15.97
CA SER A 42 8.34 15.71 -15.29
C SER A 42 8.59 15.86 -13.79
N MET A 43 8.60 14.76 -13.03
CA MET A 43 9.00 14.73 -11.62
C MET A 43 10.52 14.91 -11.41
N GLU A 44 11.33 14.53 -12.40
CA GLU A 44 12.78 14.40 -12.33
C GLU A 44 13.55 15.55 -12.99
N GLU A 45 12.86 16.38 -13.78
CA GLU A 45 13.51 17.45 -14.53
C GLU A 45 14.02 18.58 -13.63
N PRO A 46 15.15 19.21 -13.97
CA PRO A 46 15.68 20.33 -13.21
C PRO A 46 14.75 21.54 -13.28
N LEU A 47 14.46 22.16 -12.13
CA LEU A 47 13.68 23.40 -12.01
C LEU A 47 14.55 24.66 -12.12
N VAL A 48 15.83 24.48 -12.42
CA VAL A 48 16.79 25.55 -12.66
C VAL A 48 17.34 25.44 -14.07
N ASP A 49 17.77 26.58 -14.61
CA ASP A 49 18.48 26.66 -15.87
C ASP A 49 19.98 26.28 -15.71
N PRO A 50 20.75 26.20 -16.81
CA PRO A 50 22.19 25.90 -16.74
C PRO A 50 23.02 26.97 -16.02
N GLN A 51 22.47 28.17 -15.82
CA GLN A 51 23.09 29.28 -15.09
C GLN A 51 22.73 29.27 -13.59
N LEU A 52 21.98 28.26 -13.12
CA LEU A 52 21.52 28.06 -11.75
C LEU A 52 20.44 29.05 -11.28
N PHE A 53 19.70 29.65 -12.21
CA PHE A 53 18.54 30.47 -11.89
C PHE A 53 17.24 29.66 -12.02
N PRO A 54 16.17 30.02 -11.30
CA PRO A 54 14.85 29.42 -11.49
C PRO A 54 14.43 29.53 -12.95
N ARG A 55 13.88 28.44 -13.49
CA ARG A 55 13.40 28.43 -14.87
C ARG A 55 12.29 29.46 -15.08
N ASN A 56 12.32 30.17 -16.21
CA ASN A 56 11.38 31.27 -16.50
C ASN A 56 10.17 30.83 -17.34
N ASP A 57 10.24 29.68 -17.98
CA ASP A 57 9.15 29.07 -18.77
C ASP A 57 8.06 28.43 -17.91
N VAL A 58 8.29 28.26 -16.60
CA VAL A 58 7.36 27.58 -15.70
C VAL A 58 7.28 28.25 -14.33
N ASP A 59 6.15 28.07 -13.64
CA ASP A 59 6.06 28.40 -12.22
C ASP A 59 6.79 27.34 -11.38
N VAL A 60 8.05 27.61 -11.08
CA VAL A 60 8.92 26.74 -10.27
C VAL A 60 8.32 26.47 -8.88
N TYR A 61 7.63 27.45 -8.28
CA TYR A 61 7.06 27.32 -6.94
C TYR A 61 5.88 26.33 -6.96
N GLU A 62 4.96 26.51 -7.90
CA GLU A 62 3.81 25.61 -8.06
C GLU A 62 4.25 24.18 -8.36
N ILE A 63 5.17 24.00 -9.32
CA ILE A 63 5.70 22.67 -9.66
C ILE A 63 6.38 22.02 -8.45
N ARG A 64 7.16 22.79 -7.67
CA ARG A 64 7.81 22.27 -6.48
C ARG A 64 6.78 21.73 -5.48
N LEU A 65 5.70 22.45 -5.25
CA LEU A 65 4.62 22.01 -4.35
C LEU A 65 3.90 20.77 -4.89
N LEU A 66 3.59 20.73 -6.20
CA LEU A 66 2.96 19.59 -6.84
C LEU A 66 3.82 18.32 -6.72
N ARG A 67 5.12 18.41 -7.04
CA ARG A 67 6.06 17.28 -6.91
C ARG A 67 6.15 16.79 -5.47
N VAL A 68 6.22 17.71 -4.51
CA VAL A 68 6.23 17.36 -3.07
C VAL A 68 4.94 16.63 -2.69
N ARG A 69 3.77 17.09 -3.14
CA ARG A 69 2.49 16.43 -2.88
C ARG A 69 2.43 15.03 -3.50
N ILE A 70 2.89 14.87 -4.74
CA ILE A 70 2.96 13.57 -5.42
C ILE A 70 3.84 12.59 -4.62
N ILE A 71 5.00 13.04 -4.11
CA ILE A 71 5.88 12.21 -3.28
C ILE A 71 5.16 11.76 -2.00
N TYR A 72 4.47 12.66 -1.31
CA TYR A 72 3.72 12.29 -0.10
C TYR A 72 2.65 11.24 -0.41
N ILE A 73 1.83 11.46 -1.45
CA ILE A 73 0.78 10.50 -1.82
C ILE A 73 1.37 9.14 -2.22
N ARG A 74 2.50 9.11 -2.94
CA ARG A 74 3.19 7.84 -3.26
C ARG A 74 3.67 7.10 -2.01
N ASN A 75 4.16 7.82 -1.01
CA ASN A 75 4.56 7.23 0.27
C ASN A 75 3.36 6.71 1.06
N ASP A 76 2.26 7.47 1.09
CA ASP A 76 1.02 7.07 1.75
C ASP A 76 0.42 5.83 1.08
N LEU A 77 0.44 5.76 -0.26
CA LEU A 77 0.02 4.60 -1.03
C LEU A 77 0.85 3.35 -0.70
N ARG A 78 2.17 3.51 -0.54
CA ARG A 78 3.02 2.40 -0.11
C ARG A 78 2.65 1.94 1.29
N ALA A 79 2.49 2.88 2.22
CA ALA A 79 2.15 2.57 3.61
C ALA A 79 0.77 1.90 3.73
N ILE A 80 -0.23 2.30 2.93
CA ILE A 80 -1.55 1.67 2.97
C ILE A 80 -1.54 0.28 2.32
N MET A 81 -0.79 0.08 1.24
CA MET A 81 -0.61 -1.25 0.65
C MET A 81 0.03 -2.22 1.65
N ASP A 82 1.08 -1.79 2.35
CA ASP A 82 1.73 -2.60 3.40
C ASP A 82 0.77 -2.95 4.55
N ARG A 83 -0.14 -2.02 4.91
CA ARG A 83 -1.17 -2.26 5.94
C ARG A 83 -2.24 -3.24 5.46
N ILE A 84 -2.68 -3.13 4.21
CA ILE A 84 -3.65 -4.06 3.61
C ILE A 84 -3.06 -5.47 3.57
N GLU A 85 -1.80 -5.63 3.13
CA GLU A 85 -1.12 -6.93 3.08
C GLU A 85 -1.06 -7.58 4.47
N LYS A 86 -0.59 -6.85 5.47
CA LYS A 86 -0.54 -7.33 6.87
C LYS A 86 -1.92 -7.65 7.42
N GLY A 87 -2.91 -6.81 7.11
CA GLY A 87 -4.30 -6.98 7.54
C GLY A 87 -4.94 -8.24 6.96
N LEU A 88 -4.72 -8.51 5.67
CA LEU A 88 -5.19 -9.73 5.02
C LEU A 88 -4.54 -10.97 5.63
N ASN A 89 -3.20 -10.95 5.80
CA ASN A 89 -2.49 -12.07 6.41
C ASN A 89 -2.98 -12.35 7.84
N ALA A 90 -3.16 -11.30 8.66
CA ALA A 90 -3.71 -11.43 10.00
C ALA A 90 -5.15 -11.99 10.00
N TYR A 91 -6.02 -11.48 9.13
CA TYR A 91 -7.40 -11.96 9.01
C TYR A 91 -7.49 -13.43 8.61
N PHE A 92 -6.68 -13.89 7.65
CA PHE A 92 -6.67 -15.30 7.26
C PHE A 92 -6.01 -16.19 8.31
N THR A 93 -4.92 -15.75 8.97
CA THR A 93 -4.31 -16.51 10.07
C THR A 93 -5.26 -16.69 11.25
N GLN A 94 -6.09 -15.68 11.55
CA GLN A 94 -7.12 -15.76 12.59
C GLN A 94 -8.23 -16.75 12.25
N ASN A 95 -8.64 -16.83 10.98
CA ASN A 95 -9.71 -17.71 10.53
C ASN A 95 -9.23 -19.11 10.13
N HIS A 96 -7.91 -19.30 9.95
CA HIS A 96 -7.31 -20.59 9.68
C HIS A 96 -7.04 -21.34 10.99
N THR A 97 -8.11 -21.89 11.57
CA THR A 97 -7.97 -23.04 12.47
C THR A 97 -7.37 -24.19 11.67
N PRO A 98 -6.23 -24.80 12.08
CA PRO A 98 -5.76 -26.03 11.45
C PRO A 98 -6.86 -27.07 11.65
N GLU A 99 -7.35 -27.65 10.56
CA GLU A 99 -8.22 -28.81 10.63
C GLU A 99 -7.60 -29.84 11.57
N GLN A 100 -8.35 -30.25 12.58
CA GLN A 100 -7.95 -31.30 13.50
C GLN A 100 -7.60 -32.53 12.67
N HIS A 101 -6.31 -32.91 12.66
CA HIS A 101 -5.90 -34.22 12.16
C HIS A 101 -6.58 -35.29 13.00
N LEU A 102 -7.69 -35.82 12.51
CA LEU A 102 -8.31 -37.02 13.08
C LEU A 102 -7.31 -38.16 12.87
N PRO A 103 -6.81 -38.81 13.94
CA PRO A 103 -5.97 -39.99 13.76
C PRO A 103 -6.80 -41.05 13.04
N ASN A 104 -6.34 -41.47 11.86
CA ASN A 104 -7.01 -42.48 11.04
C ASN A 104 -7.35 -43.70 11.91
N GLY A 105 -8.65 -43.95 12.07
CA GLY A 105 -9.18 -45.04 12.87
C GLY A 105 -8.70 -46.39 12.35
N HIS A 106 -8.29 -47.24 13.30
CA HIS A 106 -7.96 -48.65 13.17
C HIS A 106 -8.65 -49.39 11.99
N GLY A 107 -7.86 -49.71 10.96
CA GLY A 107 -8.17 -50.80 10.03
C GLY A 107 -7.67 -52.12 10.62
N SER A 108 -8.56 -52.88 11.26
CA SER A 108 -8.29 -54.23 11.73
C SER A 108 -8.01 -55.18 10.56
N LEU A 109 -6.74 -55.43 10.26
CA LEU A 109 -6.32 -56.62 9.52
C LEU A 109 -6.14 -57.74 10.55
N LYS A 110 -7.19 -58.54 10.75
CA LYS A 110 -6.99 -59.88 11.32
C LYS A 110 -6.21 -60.68 10.29
N LEU A 111 -5.01 -61.13 10.67
CA LEU A 111 -4.34 -62.24 10.02
C LEU A 111 -5.08 -63.51 10.48
N ASP A 112 -5.76 -64.18 9.56
CA ASP A 112 -6.21 -65.55 9.77
C ASP A 112 -5.15 -66.50 9.19
N GLU A 113 -4.76 -67.50 10.00
CA GLU A 113 -3.83 -68.62 9.72
C GLU A 113 -4.30 -69.55 8.58
#